data_AF-A0A843IWY6-F1
#
_entry.id   AF-A0A843IWY6-F1
#
_cell.length_a   1.000
_cell.length_b   1.000
_cell.length_c   1.000
_cell.angle_alpha   90.00
_cell.angle_beta   90.00
_cell.angle_gamma   90.00
#
_symmetry.space_group_name_H-M   'P 1'
#
loop_
_entity.id
_entity.type
_entity.pdbx_description
1 polymer ?
#
loop_
_entity_poly.entity_id
_entity_poly.type
_entity_poly.pdbx_seq_one_letter_code
_entity_poly.pdbx_strand_id
1 'polypeptide(L)'
;MVNIYSFPALRPIKEKAEAVACVPYDVVTAKEARECIEKHPQSFMRVTRPDSIMPDLDPKDPKVYAAAKKTFEEMIDSGVFVRDDSPSIYVYRADYGHAVYTGFVADVSVKDYEENKIRRHELTRYDKEEDRTNHIDVTNANTGLVILLYRDVAKISEYIGSLIRGKDADGTATGDTGVKHEIFRISDEAVIRKLTETFKGIDTLYIADGHHRAKSSVNVAQRRRKEGRD
;
A
#
# COMPACT_ATOMS: atom_id res chain seq x y z
N MET A 1 11.37 -2.55 -19.95
CA MET A 1 12.03 -2.82 -18.65
C MET A 1 11.49 -1.90 -17.58
N VAL A 2 11.06 -2.50 -16.47
CA VAL A 2 10.50 -1.86 -15.27
C VAL A 2 11.54 -1.93 -14.16
N ASN A 3 11.66 -0.86 -13.36
CA ASN A 3 12.53 -0.86 -12.18
C ASN A 3 11.69 -0.90 -10.91
N ILE A 4 12.16 -1.67 -9.92
CA ILE A 4 11.64 -1.69 -8.56
C ILE A 4 12.64 -1.04 -7.61
N TYR A 5 12.14 -0.39 -6.57
CA TYR A 5 12.94 0.32 -5.59
C TYR A 5 12.58 -0.15 -4.18
N SER A 6 13.59 -0.47 -3.38
CA SER A 6 13.43 -0.70 -1.94
C SER A 6 13.17 0.62 -1.22
N PHE A 7 12.40 0.59 -0.14
CA PHE A 7 12.07 1.79 0.62
C PHE A 7 11.99 1.50 2.13
N PRO A 8 12.25 2.49 3.00
CA PRO A 8 12.06 2.35 4.44
C PRO A 8 10.57 2.54 4.78
N ALA A 9 9.84 1.43 4.93
CA ALA A 9 8.41 1.46 5.18
C ALA A 9 8.11 2.07 6.55
N LEU A 10 6.97 2.76 6.62
CA LEU A 10 6.29 2.99 7.89
C LEU A 10 5.30 1.86 8.06
N ARG A 11 5.57 0.95 8.99
CA ARG A 11 4.76 -0.25 9.21
C ARG A 11 4.35 -0.35 10.67
N PRO A 12 3.21 -0.98 10.98
CA PRO A 12 2.84 -1.18 12.38
C PRO A 12 3.91 -2.02 13.08
N ILE A 13 4.11 -1.78 14.37
CA ILE A 13 4.88 -2.72 15.19
C ILE A 13 4.18 -4.09 15.21
N LYS A 14 4.94 -5.16 15.41
CA LYS A 14 4.47 -6.55 15.25
C LYS A 14 3.21 -6.82 16.06
N GLU A 15 3.14 -6.30 17.28
CA GLU A 15 2.05 -6.47 18.25
C GLU A 15 0.78 -5.68 17.88
N LYS A 16 0.90 -4.70 16.98
CA LYS A 16 -0.19 -3.83 16.52
C LYS A 16 -0.64 -4.12 15.10
N ALA A 17 0.05 -5.00 14.38
CA ALA A 17 -0.24 -5.30 12.98
C ALA A 17 -1.71 -5.69 12.75
N GLU A 18 -2.26 -6.59 13.56
CA GLU A 18 -3.66 -7.02 13.46
C GLU A 18 -4.65 -5.91 13.81
N ALA A 19 -4.39 -5.15 14.87
CA ALA A 19 -5.28 -4.08 15.32
C ALA A 19 -5.35 -2.88 14.34
N VAL A 20 -4.29 -2.69 13.54
CA VAL A 20 -4.17 -1.61 12.56
C VAL A 20 -4.71 -2.02 11.19
N ALA A 21 -4.67 -3.31 10.86
CA ALA A 21 -5.11 -3.80 9.57
C ALA A 21 -6.55 -3.37 9.25
N CYS A 22 -6.78 -3.04 7.97
CA CYS A 22 -8.10 -2.69 7.48
C CYS A 22 -8.26 -3.12 6.02
N VAL A 23 -9.51 -3.25 5.59
CA VAL A 23 -9.85 -3.47 4.19
C VAL A 23 -9.56 -2.21 3.35
N PRO A 24 -9.46 -2.33 2.01
CA PRO A 24 -9.35 -1.17 1.13
C PRO A 24 -10.48 -0.16 1.34
N TYR A 25 -10.17 1.12 1.17
CA TYR A 25 -11.11 2.22 1.43
C TYR A 25 -12.37 2.18 0.54
N ASP A 26 -12.24 1.60 -0.65
CA ASP A 26 -13.23 1.56 -1.73
C ASP A 26 -14.13 0.32 -1.70
N VAL A 27 -13.95 -0.59 -0.73
CA VAL A 27 -14.84 -1.75 -0.52
C VAL A 27 -15.80 -1.59 0.66
N VAL A 28 -15.82 -0.43 1.29
CA VAL A 28 -16.71 -0.10 2.42
C VAL A 28 -17.41 1.24 2.21
N THR A 29 -18.54 1.44 2.87
CA THR A 29 -19.21 2.74 2.98
C THR A 29 -18.70 3.53 4.19
N ALA A 30 -19.01 4.83 4.28
CA ALA A 30 -18.61 5.66 5.42
C ALA A 30 -19.22 5.16 6.74
N LYS A 31 -20.44 4.62 6.64
CA LYS A 31 -21.17 4.03 7.76
C LYS A 31 -20.52 2.73 8.24
N GLU A 32 -20.24 1.79 7.33
CA GLU A 32 -19.54 0.54 7.67
C GLU A 32 -18.14 0.82 8.24
N ALA A 33 -17.44 1.80 7.66
CA ALA A 33 -16.15 2.25 8.18
C ALA A 33 -16.25 2.77 9.62
N ARG A 34 -17.28 3.57 9.95
CA ARG A 34 -17.52 4.06 11.31
C ARG A 34 -17.78 2.92 12.28
N GLU A 35 -18.70 2.01 11.94
CA GLU A 35 -19.04 0.85 12.78
C GLU A 35 -17.83 -0.04 13.06
N CYS A 36 -16.95 -0.22 12.07
CA CYS A 36 -15.71 -0.95 12.25
C CYS A 36 -14.70 -0.19 13.12
N ILE A 37 -14.55 1.14 12.96
CA ILE A 37 -13.67 1.96 13.80
C ILE A 37 -14.12 1.96 15.27
N GLU A 38 -15.43 1.97 15.53
CA GLU A 38 -15.97 1.88 16.89
C GLU A 38 -15.58 0.54 17.58
N LYS A 39 -15.55 -0.55 16.81
CA LYS A 39 -15.11 -1.87 17.29
C LYS A 39 -13.58 -2.00 17.35
N HIS A 40 -12.88 -1.34 16.44
CA HIS A 40 -11.44 -1.43 16.24
C HIS A 40 -10.82 -0.02 16.22
N PRO A 41 -10.67 0.64 17.39
CA PRO A 41 -10.26 2.05 17.47
C PRO A 41 -8.82 2.32 16.99
N GLN A 42 -8.00 1.26 16.82
CA GLN A 42 -6.65 1.37 16.26
C GLN A 42 -6.62 1.12 14.73
N SER A 43 -7.74 0.81 14.10
CA SER A 43 -7.81 0.49 12.67
C SER A 43 -7.29 1.66 11.83
N PHE A 44 -6.46 1.35 10.83
CA PHE A 44 -5.96 2.31 9.86
C PHE A 44 -7.08 2.92 9.00
N MET A 45 -8.29 2.38 9.07
CA MET A 45 -9.47 2.96 8.45
C MET A 45 -9.77 4.38 8.94
N ARG A 46 -9.33 4.75 10.16
CA ARG A 46 -9.39 6.14 10.63
C ARG A 46 -8.60 7.11 9.74
N VAL A 47 -7.55 6.62 9.08
CA VAL A 47 -6.73 7.38 8.12
C VAL A 47 -7.27 7.24 6.70
N THR A 48 -7.68 6.05 6.28
CA THR A 48 -8.07 5.81 4.88
C THR A 48 -9.51 6.23 4.56
N ARG A 49 -10.38 6.30 5.59
CA ARG A 49 -11.79 6.75 5.55
C ARG A 49 -12.07 7.82 6.62
N PRO A 50 -11.39 8.97 6.57
CA PRO A 50 -11.59 10.06 7.54
C PRO A 50 -13.02 10.64 7.52
N ASP A 51 -13.75 10.49 6.42
CA ASP A 51 -15.17 10.85 6.28
C ASP A 51 -16.06 10.08 7.25
N SER A 52 -15.67 8.86 7.62
CA SER A 52 -16.41 8.03 8.57
C SER A 52 -16.47 8.64 9.98
N ILE A 53 -15.47 9.43 10.38
CA ILE A 53 -15.43 10.12 11.69
C ILE A 53 -15.90 11.58 11.61
N MET A 54 -16.33 12.04 10.43
CA MET A 54 -16.86 13.39 10.19
C MET A 54 -18.16 13.36 9.34
N PRO A 55 -19.25 12.73 9.84
CA PRO A 55 -20.49 12.53 9.08
C PRO A 55 -21.16 13.81 8.56
N ASP A 56 -20.94 14.94 9.26
CA ASP A 56 -21.63 16.19 8.98
C ASP A 56 -20.94 17.03 7.89
N LEU A 57 -19.79 16.56 7.38
CA LEU A 57 -19.04 17.22 6.30
C LEU A 57 -19.19 16.48 4.98
N ASP A 58 -19.07 17.22 3.87
CA ASP A 58 -18.88 16.60 2.57
C ASP A 58 -17.60 15.74 2.60
N PRO A 59 -17.60 14.50 2.08
CA PRO A 59 -16.39 13.65 2.06
C PRO A 59 -15.18 14.28 1.38
N LYS A 60 -15.40 15.27 0.50
CA LYS A 60 -14.36 16.02 -0.22
C LYS A 60 -14.01 17.35 0.44
N ASP A 61 -14.59 17.67 1.61
CA ASP A 61 -14.23 18.88 2.36
C ASP A 61 -12.74 18.82 2.75
N PRO A 62 -11.95 19.88 2.55
CA PRO A 62 -10.54 19.93 2.94
C PRO A 62 -10.25 19.52 4.39
N LYS A 63 -11.21 19.75 5.31
CA LYS A 63 -11.11 19.33 6.71
C LYS A 63 -11.06 17.81 6.87
N VAL A 64 -11.72 17.07 5.99
CA VAL A 64 -11.71 15.59 5.99
C VAL A 64 -10.30 15.08 5.66
N TYR A 65 -9.63 15.65 4.66
CA TYR A 65 -8.23 15.30 4.35
C TYR A 65 -7.26 15.73 5.46
N ALA A 66 -7.47 16.91 6.05
CA ALA A 66 -6.69 17.37 7.20
C ALA A 66 -6.83 16.44 8.41
N ALA A 67 -8.03 15.89 8.63
CA ALA A 67 -8.29 14.91 9.68
C ALA A 67 -7.55 13.59 9.45
N ALA A 68 -7.47 13.11 8.20
CA ALA A 68 -6.66 11.94 7.87
C ALA A 68 -5.18 12.17 8.21
N LYS A 69 -4.63 13.33 7.83
CA LYS A 69 -3.24 13.68 8.15
C LYS A 69 -3.00 13.71 9.65
N LYS A 70 -3.84 14.45 10.39
CA LYS A 70 -3.74 14.57 11.85
C LYS A 70 -3.82 13.20 12.52
N THR A 71 -4.79 12.37 12.12
CA THR A 71 -4.93 11.01 12.65
C THR A 71 -3.70 10.16 12.36
N PHE A 72 -3.14 10.28 11.16
CA PHE A 72 -1.96 9.51 10.78
C PHE A 72 -0.73 9.92 11.61
N GLU A 73 -0.51 11.23 11.80
CA GLU A 73 0.54 11.78 12.67
C GLU A 73 0.35 11.31 14.12
N GLU A 74 -0.86 11.37 14.67
CA GLU A 74 -1.16 10.85 16.02
C GLU A 74 -0.86 9.35 16.16
N MET A 75 -1.15 8.54 15.13
CA MET A 75 -0.80 7.10 15.15
C MET A 75 0.72 6.88 15.11
N ILE A 76 1.46 7.72 14.39
CA ILE A 76 2.93 7.67 14.38
C ILE A 76 3.48 8.05 15.75
N ASP A 77 3.04 9.18 16.30
CA ASP A 77 3.52 9.74 17.58
C ASP A 77 3.18 8.85 18.77
N SER A 78 2.08 8.08 18.68
CA SER A 78 1.71 7.09 19.71
C SER A 78 2.49 5.77 19.63
N GLY A 79 3.42 5.63 18.68
CA GLY A 79 4.26 4.45 18.53
C GLY A 79 3.54 3.23 17.94
N VAL A 80 2.38 3.41 17.30
CA VAL A 80 1.68 2.33 16.58
C VAL A 80 2.51 1.89 15.37
N PHE A 81 3.18 2.84 14.73
CA PHE A 81 4.02 2.63 13.58
C PHE A 81 5.50 2.80 13.90
N VAL A 82 6.34 2.03 13.22
CA VAL A 82 7.80 2.17 13.20
C VAL A 82 8.27 2.40 11.77
N ARG A 83 9.19 3.34 11.60
CA ARG A 83 9.92 3.54 10.34
C ARG A 83 11.10 2.58 10.33
N ASP A 84 11.21 1.77 9.29
CA ASP A 84 12.39 0.93 9.12
C ASP A 84 13.65 1.77 8.91
N ASP A 85 14.76 1.33 9.49
CA ASP A 85 16.06 2.00 9.53
C ASP A 85 16.87 1.89 8.22
N SER A 86 16.44 1.01 7.31
CA SER A 86 17.06 0.86 5.99
C SER A 86 16.03 0.58 4.89
N PRO A 87 16.32 1.00 3.64
CA PRO A 87 15.54 0.59 2.49
C PRO A 87 15.42 -0.94 2.44
N SER A 88 14.19 -1.43 2.34
CA SER A 88 13.90 -2.86 2.32
C SER A 88 12.88 -3.19 1.22
N ILE A 89 12.80 -4.46 0.87
CA ILE A 89 11.65 -5.03 0.14
C ILE A 89 10.85 -5.86 1.14
N TYR A 90 9.53 -5.96 0.95
CA TYR A 90 8.67 -6.67 1.89
C TYR A 90 7.98 -7.81 1.19
N VAL A 91 8.22 -9.06 1.61
CA VAL A 91 7.44 -10.19 1.11
C VAL A 91 6.07 -10.15 1.79
N TYR A 92 5.00 -10.23 1.00
CA TYR A 92 3.62 -10.26 1.48
C TYR A 92 3.00 -11.60 1.15
N ARG A 93 2.39 -12.24 2.15
CA ARG A 93 1.72 -13.53 2.02
C ARG A 93 0.27 -13.41 2.48
N ALA A 94 -0.65 -13.92 1.66
CA ALA A 94 -2.06 -14.08 2.00
C ALA A 94 -2.43 -15.57 1.93
N ASP A 95 -2.83 -16.14 3.06
CA ASP A 95 -3.22 -17.53 3.23
C ASP A 95 -4.73 -17.63 3.39
N TYR A 96 -5.39 -18.22 2.39
CA TYR A 96 -6.83 -18.45 2.33
C TYR A 96 -7.23 -19.84 2.86
N GLY A 97 -6.30 -20.59 3.45
CA GLY A 97 -6.46 -21.97 3.91
C GLY A 97 -6.43 -23.02 2.78
N HIS A 98 -7.07 -22.73 1.65
CA HIS A 98 -7.06 -23.58 0.46
C HIS A 98 -6.01 -23.16 -0.59
N ALA A 99 -5.49 -21.94 -0.48
CA ALA A 99 -4.49 -21.38 -1.38
C ALA A 99 -3.64 -20.33 -0.64
N VAL A 100 -2.36 -20.26 -1.02
CA VAL A 100 -1.42 -19.26 -0.50
C VAL A 100 -0.91 -18.42 -1.66
N TYR A 101 -1.10 -17.11 -1.56
CA TYR A 101 -0.58 -16.14 -2.52
C TYR A 101 0.59 -15.40 -1.89
N THR A 102 1.75 -15.45 -2.55
CA THR A 102 2.96 -14.76 -2.08
C THR A 102 3.44 -13.81 -3.16
N GLY A 103 3.66 -12.55 -2.78
CA GLY A 103 4.25 -11.51 -3.60
C GLY A 103 5.24 -10.70 -2.79
N PHE A 104 5.68 -9.57 -3.34
CA PHE A 104 6.49 -8.62 -2.60
C PHE A 104 6.04 -7.18 -2.88
N VAL A 105 6.36 -6.29 -1.96
CA VAL A 105 6.06 -4.87 -1.99
C VAL A 105 7.36 -4.11 -2.18
N ALA A 106 7.37 -3.27 -3.21
CA ALA A 106 8.44 -2.36 -3.58
C ALA A 106 7.83 -1.13 -4.27
N ASP A 107 8.57 -0.04 -4.33
CA ASP A 107 8.16 1.12 -5.10
C ASP A 107 8.40 0.88 -6.60
N VAL A 108 7.54 1.45 -7.44
CA VAL A 108 7.69 1.50 -8.89
C VAL A 108 7.53 2.92 -9.37
N SER A 109 8.15 3.27 -10.50
CA SER A 109 8.12 4.65 -10.98
C SER A 109 6.76 5.02 -11.56
N VAL A 110 6.25 6.20 -11.21
CA VAL A 110 5.12 6.82 -11.93
C VAL A 110 5.42 7.02 -13.42
N LYS A 111 6.71 7.14 -13.80
CA LYS A 111 7.14 7.20 -15.19
C LYS A 111 6.82 5.90 -15.94
N ASP A 112 6.96 4.75 -15.30
CA ASP A 112 6.62 3.46 -15.93
C ASP A 112 5.10 3.33 -16.18
N TYR A 113 4.27 4.01 -15.37
CA TYR A 113 2.84 4.18 -15.65
C TYR A 113 2.59 5.13 -16.83
N GLU A 114 3.24 6.31 -16.83
CA GLU A 114 3.13 7.31 -17.90
C GLU A 114 3.57 6.75 -19.27
N GLU A 115 4.59 5.90 -19.29
CA GLU A 115 5.13 5.21 -20.48
C GLU A 115 4.40 3.90 -20.82
N ASN A 116 3.27 3.61 -20.17
CA ASN A 116 2.43 2.43 -20.43
C ASN A 116 3.15 1.07 -20.24
N LYS A 117 4.22 1.03 -19.42
CA LYS A 117 4.84 -0.22 -18.94
C LYS A 117 4.06 -0.82 -17.78
N ILE A 118 3.38 0.02 -16.98
CA ILE A 118 2.34 -0.43 -16.05
C ILE A 118 0.99 -0.34 -16.76
N ARG A 119 0.50 -1.48 -17.24
CA ARG A 119 -0.70 -1.58 -18.06
C ARG A 119 -1.97 -1.62 -17.23
N ARG A 120 -2.97 -0.93 -17.76
CA ARG A 120 -4.33 -0.84 -17.21
C ARG A 120 -5.25 -1.74 -18.03
N HIS A 121 -6.29 -2.26 -17.38
CA HIS A 121 -7.39 -2.96 -18.06
C HIS A 121 -8.75 -2.29 -17.83
N GLU A 122 -8.79 -1.16 -17.12
CA GLU A 122 -10.00 -0.36 -16.88
C GLU A 122 -9.68 1.13 -16.95
N LEU A 123 -10.73 1.91 -17.22
CA LEU A 123 -10.70 3.36 -17.12
C LEU A 123 -10.99 3.76 -15.67
N THR A 124 -10.21 4.70 -15.17
CA THR A 124 -10.44 5.33 -13.87
C THR A 124 -11.52 6.42 -14.00
N ARG A 125 -12.14 6.78 -12.88
CA ARG A 125 -13.14 7.84 -12.82
C ARG A 125 -12.52 9.07 -12.16
N TYR A 126 -12.67 10.23 -12.80
CA TYR A 126 -12.04 11.48 -12.36
C TYR A 126 -12.38 11.83 -10.90
N ASP A 127 -13.65 11.68 -10.51
CA ASP A 127 -14.12 11.98 -9.16
C ASP A 127 -13.42 11.13 -8.07
N LYS A 128 -13.16 9.86 -8.37
CA LYS A 128 -12.43 8.95 -7.46
C LYS A 128 -10.92 9.19 -7.47
N GLU A 129 -10.36 9.59 -8.60
CA GLU A 129 -8.94 9.96 -8.71
C GLU A 129 -8.62 11.23 -7.92
N GLU A 130 -9.46 12.26 -8.05
CA GLU A 130 -9.23 13.55 -7.38
C GLU A 130 -9.27 13.41 -5.85
N ASP A 131 -10.28 12.69 -5.34
CA ASP A 131 -10.36 12.38 -3.91
C ASP A 131 -9.09 11.71 -3.41
N ARG A 132 -8.65 10.65 -4.10
CA ARG A 132 -7.48 9.91 -3.64
C ARG A 132 -6.18 10.68 -3.83
N THR A 133 -6.08 11.48 -4.89
CA THR A 133 -4.94 12.40 -5.12
C THR A 133 -4.80 13.40 -3.98
N ASN A 134 -5.90 14.04 -3.56
CA ASN A 134 -5.89 15.03 -2.48
C ASN A 134 -5.48 14.40 -1.15
N HIS A 135 -5.99 13.21 -0.84
CA HIS A 135 -5.61 12.50 0.37
C HIS A 135 -4.14 12.09 0.40
N ILE A 136 -3.59 11.54 -0.70
CA ILE A 136 -2.16 11.20 -0.79
C ILE A 136 -1.32 12.46 -0.62
N ASP A 137 -1.69 13.58 -1.26
CA ASP A 137 -0.91 14.81 -1.19
C ASP A 137 -0.93 15.44 0.21
N VAL A 138 -2.10 15.46 0.87
CA VAL A 138 -2.27 16.01 2.22
C VAL A 138 -1.61 15.14 3.29
N THR A 139 -1.81 13.82 3.25
CA THR A 139 -1.17 12.89 4.19
C THR A 139 0.31 12.67 3.92
N ASN A 140 0.77 13.05 2.71
CA ASN A 140 2.11 12.76 2.20
C ASN A 140 2.49 11.27 2.27
N ALA A 141 1.52 10.39 2.00
CA ALA A 141 1.70 8.95 2.05
C ALA A 141 0.81 8.21 1.05
N ASN A 142 1.33 7.11 0.48
CA ASN A 142 0.50 6.12 -0.21
C ASN A 142 -0.11 5.19 0.83
N THR A 143 -1.39 5.37 1.16
CA THR A 143 -2.08 4.63 2.23
C THR A 143 -2.78 3.35 1.75
N GLY A 144 -2.41 2.84 0.57
CA GLY A 144 -2.99 1.61 0.00
C GLY A 144 -2.13 1.07 -1.14
N LEU A 145 -1.97 -0.25 -1.21
CA LEU A 145 -1.13 -0.91 -2.20
C LEU A 145 -1.77 -0.91 -3.58
N VAL A 146 -0.98 -0.92 -4.66
CA VAL A 146 -1.46 -1.28 -6.00
C VAL A 146 -1.04 -2.71 -6.25
N ILE A 147 -1.98 -3.59 -6.62
CA ILE A 147 -1.67 -5.00 -6.89
C ILE A 147 -1.25 -5.11 -8.35
N LEU A 148 0.00 -5.52 -8.57
CA LEU A 148 0.63 -5.61 -9.87
C LEU A 148 0.98 -7.07 -10.18
N LEU A 149 0.64 -7.51 -11.38
CA LEU A 149 1.00 -8.82 -11.93
C LEU A 149 2.15 -8.66 -12.93
N TYR A 150 3.01 -9.65 -12.98
CA TYR A 150 4.06 -9.78 -13.98
C TYR A 150 4.18 -11.24 -14.40
N ARG A 151 4.77 -11.48 -15.57
CA ARG A 151 5.07 -12.84 -16.01
C ARG A 151 6.34 -13.31 -15.30
N ASP A 152 6.22 -14.34 -14.47
CA ASP A 152 7.37 -14.88 -13.74
C ASP A 152 8.24 -15.80 -14.62
N VAL A 153 9.04 -15.19 -15.49
CA VAL A 153 9.99 -15.91 -16.36
C VAL A 153 11.32 -16.26 -15.67
N ALA A 154 11.58 -15.67 -14.50
CA ALA A 154 12.87 -15.76 -13.81
C ALA A 154 12.80 -16.43 -12.44
N LYS A 155 11.69 -17.16 -12.15
CA LYS A 155 11.46 -17.85 -10.88
C LYS A 155 11.53 -16.92 -9.66
N ILE A 156 11.06 -15.69 -9.83
CA ILE A 156 11.02 -14.68 -8.77
C ILE A 156 10.10 -15.16 -7.66
N SER A 157 8.95 -15.77 -7.98
CA SER A 157 8.02 -16.33 -6.99
C SER A 157 8.66 -17.42 -6.12
N GLU A 158 9.40 -18.34 -6.74
CA GLU A 158 10.16 -19.38 -6.05
C GLU A 158 11.22 -18.76 -5.12
N TYR A 159 11.95 -17.77 -5.63
CA TYR A 159 12.99 -17.09 -4.86
C TYR A 159 12.43 -16.34 -3.66
N ILE A 160 11.40 -15.50 -3.81
CA ILE A 160 10.79 -14.78 -2.68
C ILE A 160 10.18 -15.73 -1.65
N GLY A 161 9.58 -16.84 -2.10
CA GLY A 161 9.07 -17.88 -1.19
C GLY A 161 10.18 -18.55 -0.37
N SER A 162 11.37 -18.72 -0.95
CA SER A 162 12.53 -19.25 -0.23
C SER A 162 13.04 -18.30 0.86
N LEU A 163 12.91 -16.98 0.67
CA LEU A 163 13.41 -15.96 1.61
C LEU A 163 12.68 -15.96 2.96
N ILE A 164 11.44 -16.45 2.99
CA ILE A 164 10.56 -16.41 4.16
C ILE A 164 10.35 -17.79 4.81
N ARG A 165 10.97 -18.84 4.27
CA ARG A 165 10.82 -20.20 4.80
C ARG A 165 11.44 -20.29 6.20
N GLY A 166 10.63 -20.71 7.17
CA GLY A 166 11.06 -20.86 8.57
C GLY A 166 11.33 -19.53 9.29
N LYS A 167 10.92 -18.39 8.73
CA LYS A 167 10.99 -17.08 9.39
C LYS A 167 9.67 -16.72 10.02
N ASP A 168 9.73 -16.00 11.13
CA ASP A 168 8.58 -15.33 11.71
C ASP A 168 8.23 -14.09 10.90
N ALA A 169 6.94 -13.80 10.78
CA ALA A 169 6.47 -12.56 10.18
C ALA A 169 6.79 -11.35 11.07
N ASP A 170 7.08 -10.22 10.43
CA ASP A 170 7.24 -8.90 11.06
C ASP A 170 5.89 -8.26 11.40
N GLY A 171 4.81 -8.75 10.78
CA GLY A 171 3.45 -8.39 11.09
C GLY A 171 2.48 -9.45 10.56
N THR A 172 1.44 -9.73 11.35
CA THR A 172 0.38 -10.68 11.02
C THR A 172 -0.97 -10.05 11.32
N ALA A 173 -1.95 -10.27 10.46
CA ALA A 173 -3.34 -9.91 10.68
C ALA A 173 -4.26 -10.98 10.09
N THR A 174 -5.35 -11.31 10.78
CA THR A 174 -6.38 -12.19 10.23
C THR A 174 -7.62 -11.35 9.89
N GLY A 175 -8.03 -11.36 8.63
CA GLY A 175 -9.26 -10.68 8.22
C GLY A 175 -10.51 -11.42 8.71
N ASP A 176 -11.65 -10.74 8.73
CA ASP A 176 -12.94 -11.30 9.18
C ASP A 176 -13.37 -12.55 8.38
N THR A 177 -12.87 -12.70 7.16
CA THR A 177 -13.10 -13.86 6.28
C THR A 177 -12.18 -15.05 6.59
N GLY A 178 -11.32 -14.94 7.61
CA GLY A 178 -10.34 -15.96 8.00
C GLY A 178 -9.04 -15.96 7.21
N VAL A 179 -8.86 -15.03 6.26
CA VAL A 179 -7.62 -14.91 5.48
C VAL A 179 -6.52 -14.37 6.38
N LYS A 180 -5.41 -15.10 6.46
CA LYS A 180 -4.24 -14.68 7.23
C LYS A 180 -3.26 -13.93 6.34
N HIS A 181 -2.95 -12.70 6.72
CA HIS A 181 -2.05 -11.79 6.04
C HIS A 181 -0.75 -11.64 6.82
N GLU A 182 0.39 -11.79 6.14
CA GLU A 182 1.71 -11.73 6.76
C GLU A 182 2.67 -10.88 5.93
N ILE A 183 3.51 -10.10 6.61
CA ILE A 183 4.57 -9.29 6.01
C ILE A 183 5.92 -9.70 6.58
N PHE A 184 6.92 -9.82 5.71
CA PHE A 184 8.30 -10.13 6.05
C PHE A 184 9.23 -9.07 5.46
N ARG A 185 9.98 -8.37 6.31
CA ARG A 185 10.97 -7.38 5.91
C ARG A 185 12.23 -8.08 5.41
N ILE A 186 12.69 -7.68 4.23
CA ILE A 186 13.95 -8.13 3.63
C ILE A 186 14.86 -6.91 3.47
N SER A 187 15.83 -6.76 4.38
CA SER A 187 16.82 -5.68 4.40
C SER A 187 18.22 -6.11 3.91
N ASP A 188 18.39 -7.38 3.53
CA ASP A 188 19.65 -7.88 2.97
C ASP A 188 19.90 -7.24 1.60
N GLU A 189 20.96 -6.43 1.50
CA GLU A 189 21.29 -5.70 0.28
C GLU A 189 21.61 -6.62 -0.91
N ALA A 190 22.19 -7.80 -0.70
CA ALA A 190 22.50 -8.73 -1.78
C ALA A 190 21.20 -9.32 -2.35
N VAL A 191 20.23 -9.61 -1.48
CA VAL A 191 18.90 -10.04 -1.89
C VAL A 191 18.16 -8.95 -2.65
N ILE A 192 18.17 -7.71 -2.14
CA ILE A 192 17.54 -6.56 -2.79
C ILE A 192 18.15 -6.32 -4.17
N ARG A 193 19.50 -6.25 -4.26
CA ARG A 193 20.20 -6.10 -5.54
C ARG A 193 19.82 -7.19 -6.53
N LYS A 194 19.80 -8.45 -6.09
CA LYS A 194 19.42 -9.57 -6.95
C LYS A 194 17.99 -9.43 -7.47
N LEU A 195 17.02 -9.08 -6.61
CA LEU A 195 15.63 -8.86 -7.01
C LEU A 195 15.51 -7.71 -8.01
N THR A 196 16.14 -6.56 -7.72
CA THR A 196 16.14 -5.41 -8.62
C THR A 196 16.74 -5.73 -9.98
N GLU A 197 17.90 -6.41 -10.04
CA GLU A 197 18.51 -6.82 -11.31
C GLU A 197 17.65 -7.84 -12.06
N THR A 198 17.02 -8.79 -11.36
CA THR A 198 16.13 -9.77 -12.00
C THR A 198 14.90 -9.07 -12.59
N PHE A 199 14.35 -8.06 -11.90
CA PHE A 199 13.19 -7.30 -12.34
C PHE A 199 13.41 -6.47 -13.60
N LYS A 200 14.66 -6.10 -13.90
CA LYS A 200 15.00 -5.44 -15.15
C LYS A 200 14.56 -6.25 -16.37
N GLY A 201 14.57 -7.58 -16.29
CA GLY A 201 14.08 -8.48 -17.34
C GLY A 201 12.55 -8.47 -17.54
N ILE A 202 11.80 -7.75 -16.71
CA ILE A 202 10.35 -7.61 -16.83
C ILE A 202 10.03 -6.33 -17.61
N ASP A 203 9.37 -6.50 -18.76
CA ASP A 203 9.02 -5.36 -19.61
C ASP A 203 7.73 -4.65 -19.22
N THR A 204 6.83 -5.35 -18.55
CA THR A 204 5.48 -4.86 -18.33
C THR A 204 4.92 -5.43 -17.03
N LEU A 205 4.29 -4.56 -16.25
CA LEU A 205 3.41 -4.92 -15.15
C LEU A 205 1.95 -4.71 -15.56
N TYR A 206 1.04 -5.43 -14.94
CA TYR A 206 -0.40 -5.32 -15.17
C TYR A 206 -1.07 -5.02 -13.84
N ILE A 207 -1.83 -3.93 -13.77
CA ILE A 207 -2.62 -3.64 -12.58
C ILE A 207 -3.74 -4.67 -12.49
N ALA A 208 -3.77 -5.46 -11.42
CA ALA A 208 -4.89 -6.33 -11.07
C ALA A 208 -5.91 -5.62 -10.18
N ASP A 209 -5.43 -4.72 -9.31
CA ASP A 209 -6.27 -3.91 -8.44
C ASP A 209 -5.55 -2.60 -8.09
N GLY A 210 -6.33 -1.53 -7.91
CA GLY A 210 -5.83 -0.22 -7.50
C GLY A 210 -5.56 0.77 -8.64
N HIS A 211 -6.35 0.76 -9.73
CA HIS A 211 -6.17 1.71 -10.84
C HIS A 211 -6.32 3.17 -10.41
N HIS A 212 -7.30 3.50 -9.57
CA HIS A 212 -7.43 4.86 -9.02
C HIS A 212 -6.26 5.23 -8.11
N ARG A 213 -5.73 4.28 -7.33
CA ARG A 213 -4.54 4.49 -6.48
C ARG A 213 -3.31 4.80 -7.34
N ALA A 214 -3.04 3.97 -8.35
CA ALA A 214 -1.92 4.17 -9.28
C ALA A 214 -2.02 5.53 -10.00
N LYS A 215 -3.20 5.86 -10.53
CA LYS A 215 -3.44 7.13 -11.22
C LYS A 215 -3.32 8.33 -10.28
N SER A 216 -3.78 8.20 -9.03
CA SER A 216 -3.67 9.27 -8.03
C SER A 216 -2.21 9.56 -7.68
N SER A 217 -1.37 8.54 -7.51
CA SER A 217 0.07 8.74 -7.29
C SER A 217 0.75 9.47 -8.45
N VAL A 218 0.35 9.17 -9.70
CA VAL A 218 0.81 9.91 -10.89
C VAL A 218 0.35 11.37 -10.85
N ASN A 219 -0.90 11.63 -10.49
CA ASN A 219 -1.43 12.99 -10.38
C ASN A 219 -0.67 13.80 -9.32
N VAL A 220 -0.37 13.21 -8.15
CA VAL A 220 0.43 13.85 -7.10
C VAL A 220 1.83 14.19 -7.63
N ALA A 221 2.52 13.23 -8.27
CA ALA A 221 3.84 13.47 -8.84
C ALA A 221 3.83 14.61 -9.87
N GLN A 222 2.81 14.65 -10.75
CA GLN A 222 2.67 15.72 -11.73
C GLN A 222 2.40 17.09 -11.10
N ARG A 223 1.59 17.15 -10.02
CA ARG A 223 1.34 18.40 -9.27
C ARG A 223 2.65 18.90 -8.63
N ARG A 224 3.37 18.02 -7.94
CA ARG A 224 4.62 18.34 -7.26
C ARG A 224 5.71 18.81 -8.23
N ARG A 225 5.89 18.14 -9.37
CA ARG A 225 6.81 18.58 -10.44
C ARG A 225 6.50 19.99 -10.94
N LYS A 226 5.23 20.34 -11.14
CA LYS A 226 4.82 21.69 -11.56
C LYS A 226 5.14 22.76 -10.50
N GLU A 227 5.21 22.37 -9.24
CA GLU A 227 5.57 23.22 -8.11
C GLU A 227 7.08 23.22 -7.80
N GLY A 228 7.90 22.50 -8.57
CA GLY A 228 9.34 22.37 -8.34
C GLY A 228 9.72 21.44 -7.19
N ARG A 229 8.83 20.52 -6.79
CA ARG A 229 9.08 19.47 -5.81
C ARG A 229 9.24 18.14 -6.57
N ASP A 230 10.46 17.58 -6.60
CA ASP A 230 10.72 16.22 -7.11
C ASP A 230 10.74 15.20 -5.97
#